data_AF-A0A2S1STM2-F1
#
_entry.id   AF-A0A2S1STM2-F1
#
_cell.length_a   1.000
_cell.length_b   1.000
_cell.length_c   1.000
_cell.angle_alpha   90.00
_cell.angle_beta   90.00
_cell.angle_gamma   90.00
#
_symmetry.space_group_name_H-M   'P 1'
#
loop_
_entity.id
_entity.type
_entity.pdbx_description
1 polymer ?
#
loop_
_entity_poly.entity_id
_entity_poly.type
_entity_poly.pdbx_seq_one_letter_code
_entity_poly.pdbx_strand_id
1 'polypeptide(L)'
;MDVDPLEQALHAARALVLADLTARDVADAEVVSLVEEAVRERRWWVEQWPEGVEYVAGLIAQDVQDALLERYGRWPLCPVCTSGEPHALDVEPELGPDPHWVCGKAGVVVAPVGGLR
;
A
#
# COMPACT_ATOMS: atom_id res chain seq x y z
N MET A 1 -13.60 15.03 21.80
CA MET A 1 -14.16 14.55 20.51
C MET A 1 -13.47 13.24 20.26
N ASP A 2 -14.20 12.14 20.39
CA ASP A 2 -13.65 10.84 20.05
C ASP A 2 -13.54 10.78 18.52
N VAL A 3 -12.35 10.48 18.01
CA VAL A 3 -12.10 10.30 16.59
C VAL A 3 -12.77 8.99 16.18
N ASP A 4 -13.49 8.98 15.06
CA ASP A 4 -14.08 7.77 14.49
C ASP A 4 -12.98 6.71 14.26
N PRO A 5 -13.09 5.50 14.85
CA PRO A 5 -12.10 4.44 14.67
C PRO A 5 -11.81 4.09 13.20
N LEU A 6 -12.81 4.18 12.32
CA LEU A 6 -12.63 3.94 10.89
C LEU A 6 -11.74 5.02 10.27
N GLU A 7 -12.05 6.30 10.51
CA GLU A 7 -11.24 7.41 10.01
C GLU A 7 -9.81 7.34 10.55
N GLN A 8 -9.64 6.94 11.82
CA GLN A 8 -8.31 6.75 12.39
C GLN A 8 -7.53 5.64 11.65
N ALA A 9 -8.16 4.50 11.37
CA ALA A 9 -7.53 3.40 10.64
C ALA A 9 -7.17 3.79 9.20
N LEU A 10 -8.09 4.47 8.50
CA LEU A 10 -7.86 4.95 7.13
C LEU A 10 -6.73 5.99 7.08
N HIS A 11 -6.69 6.94 8.02
CA HIS A 11 -5.62 7.91 8.10
C HIS A 11 -4.26 7.27 8.43
N ALA A 12 -4.25 6.26 9.30
CA ALA A 12 -3.03 5.50 9.59
C ALA A 12 -2.52 4.75 8.34
N ALA A 13 -3.41 4.02 7.65
CA ALA A 13 -3.08 3.32 6.42
C ALA A 13 -2.56 4.26 5.32
N ARG A 14 -3.26 5.39 5.12
CA ARG A 14 -2.83 6.46 4.20
C ARG A 14 -1.41 6.93 4.53
N ALA A 15 -1.11 7.18 5.80
CA ALA A 15 0.21 7.64 6.22
C ALA A 15 1.32 6.61 5.93
N LEU A 16 1.04 5.31 6.12
CA LEU A 16 1.99 4.24 5.81
C LEU A 16 2.30 4.19 4.31
N VAL A 17 1.28 4.22 3.46
CA VAL A 17 1.49 4.17 2.00
C VAL A 17 2.22 5.41 1.50
N LEU A 18 1.90 6.60 2.01
CA LEU A 18 2.64 7.83 1.70
C LEU A 18 4.10 7.77 2.14
N ALA A 19 4.41 7.12 3.26
CA ALA A 19 5.79 6.94 3.71
C ALA A 19 6.58 6.10 2.71
N ASP A 20 6.00 5.00 2.21
CA ASP A 20 6.63 4.14 1.21
C ASP A 20 6.81 4.83 -0.15
N LEU A 21 5.80 5.58 -0.60
CA LEU A 21 5.88 6.40 -1.81
C LEU A 21 7.00 7.44 -1.70
N THR A 22 7.11 8.09 -0.53
CA THR A 22 8.17 9.06 -0.24
C THR A 22 9.54 8.41 -0.23
N ALA A 23 9.67 7.23 0.40
CA ALA A 23 10.92 6.46 0.42
C ALA A 23 11.40 6.02 -0.97
N ARG A 24 10.49 5.98 -1.96
CA ARG A 24 10.79 5.67 -3.36
C ARG A 24 10.78 6.87 -4.30
N ASP A 25 10.69 8.08 -3.76
CA ASP A 25 10.68 9.34 -4.52
C ASP A 25 9.56 9.42 -5.58
N VAL A 26 8.38 8.88 -5.25
CA VAL A 26 7.20 8.88 -6.13
C VAL A 26 5.97 9.56 -5.50
N ALA A 27 6.14 10.33 -4.43
CA ALA A 27 5.05 10.99 -3.70
C ALA A 27 4.68 12.37 -4.30
N ASP A 28 4.51 12.47 -5.61
CA ASP A 28 4.02 13.70 -6.26
C ASP A 28 2.50 13.89 -6.08
N ALA A 29 1.99 15.06 -6.47
CA ALA A 29 0.60 15.42 -6.25
C ALA A 29 -0.41 14.51 -7.00
N GLU A 30 -0.04 13.99 -8.17
CA GLU A 30 -0.92 13.10 -8.94
C GLU A 30 -0.96 11.72 -8.26
N VAL A 31 0.20 11.21 -7.82
CA VAL A 31 0.28 9.95 -7.08
C VAL A 31 -0.42 10.04 -5.72
N VAL A 32 -0.29 11.15 -4.99
CA VAL A 32 -1.05 11.38 -3.76
C VAL A 32 -2.55 11.33 -4.02
N SER A 33 -3.02 11.86 -5.17
CA SER A 33 -4.43 11.79 -5.53
C SER A 33 -4.92 10.34 -5.74
N LEU A 34 -4.05 9.44 -6.22
CA LEU A 34 -4.35 7.99 -6.30
C LEU A 34 -4.52 7.38 -4.90
N VAL A 35 -3.69 7.78 -3.94
CA VAL A 35 -3.82 7.33 -2.54
C VAL A 35 -5.14 7.78 -1.94
N GLU A 36 -5.54 9.05 -2.14
CA GLU A 36 -6.82 9.55 -1.62
C GLU A 36 -8.01 8.80 -2.24
N GLU A 37 -7.92 8.43 -3.52
CA GLU A 37 -8.96 7.65 -4.19
C GLU A 37 -9.06 6.25 -3.59
N ALA A 38 -7.93 5.55 -3.42
CA ALA A 38 -7.91 4.24 -2.76
C ALA A 38 -8.50 4.30 -1.33
N VAL A 39 -8.12 5.33 -0.55
CA VAL A 39 -8.70 5.56 0.79
C VAL A 39 -10.21 5.76 0.74
N ARG A 40 -10.71 6.57 -0.20
CA ARG A 40 -12.15 6.81 -0.39
C ARG A 40 -12.89 5.52 -0.74
N GLU A 41 -12.34 4.70 -1.62
CA GLU A 41 -12.93 3.42 -1.98
C GLU A 41 -12.93 2.43 -0.82
N ARG A 42 -11.82 2.33 -0.08
CA ARG A 42 -11.73 1.43 1.08
C ARG A 42 -12.59 1.88 2.25
N ARG A 43 -12.85 3.18 2.41
CA ARG A 43 -13.86 3.68 3.35
C ARG A 43 -15.22 3.08 3.06
N TRP A 44 -15.69 3.21 1.82
CA TRP A 44 -16.98 2.65 1.41
C TRP A 44 -17.02 1.13 1.58
N TRP A 45 -15.93 0.43 1.27
CA TRP A 45 -15.83 -1.01 1.41
C TRP A 45 -15.97 -1.46 2.88
N VAL A 46 -15.27 -0.80 3.82
CA VAL A 46 -15.40 -1.11 5.26
C VAL A 46 -16.78 -0.72 5.81
N GLU A 47 -17.42 0.32 5.27
CA GLU A 47 -18.82 0.61 5.62
C GLU A 47 -19.77 -0.55 5.26
N GLN A 48 -19.43 -1.36 4.23
CA GLN A 48 -20.18 -2.59 3.91
C GLN A 48 -19.75 -3.79 4.76
N TRP A 49 -18.50 -3.83 5.21
CA TRP A 49 -17.93 -4.89 6.03
C TRP A 49 -16.96 -4.35 7.09
N PRO A 50 -17.47 -4.00 8.30
CA PRO A 50 -16.70 -3.30 9.33
C PRO A 50 -15.47 -4.06 9.83
N GLU A 51 -15.50 -5.39 9.87
CA GLU A 51 -14.37 -6.22 10.29
C GLU A 51 -13.18 -6.08 9.34
N GLY A 52 -13.41 -5.68 8.08
CA GLY A 52 -12.36 -5.44 7.11
C GLY A 52 -11.44 -4.24 7.45
N VAL A 53 -11.73 -3.48 8.51
CA VAL A 53 -10.91 -2.36 8.95
C VAL A 53 -9.44 -2.74 9.22
N GLU A 54 -9.17 -3.98 9.64
CA GLU A 54 -7.80 -4.45 9.87
C GLU A 54 -7.00 -4.67 8.58
N TYR A 55 -7.65 -4.71 7.42
CA TYR A 55 -7.02 -5.05 6.13
C TYR A 55 -6.71 -3.81 5.28
N VAL A 56 -7.24 -2.63 5.66
CA VAL A 56 -7.21 -1.43 4.80
C VAL A 56 -5.80 -0.98 4.44
N ALA A 57 -4.80 -1.19 5.31
CA ALA A 57 -3.42 -0.85 5.00
C ALA A 57 -2.86 -1.66 3.82
N GLY A 58 -3.12 -2.97 3.79
CA GLY A 58 -2.68 -3.85 2.71
C GLY A 58 -3.47 -3.60 1.43
N LEU A 59 -4.78 -3.39 1.54
CA LEU A 59 -5.63 -3.13 0.38
C LEU A 59 -5.32 -1.78 -0.27
N ILE A 60 -5.13 -0.70 0.50
CA ILE A 60 -4.76 0.61 -0.06
C ILE A 60 -3.40 0.53 -0.77
N ALA A 61 -2.44 -0.21 -0.21
CA ALA A 61 -1.14 -0.41 -0.86
C ALA A 61 -1.27 -1.14 -2.22
N GLN A 62 -2.13 -2.16 -2.30
CA GLN A 62 -2.45 -2.88 -3.54
C GLN A 62 -3.19 -1.99 -4.55
N ASP A 63 -4.24 -1.28 -4.13
CA ASP A 63 -4.99 -0.38 -5.02
C ASP A 63 -4.08 0.70 -5.63
N VAL A 64 -3.14 1.24 -4.84
CA VAL A 64 -2.14 2.22 -5.32
C VAL A 64 -1.13 1.57 -6.26
N GLN A 65 -0.69 0.34 -5.97
CA GLN A 65 0.20 -0.41 -6.85
C GLN A 65 -0.44 -0.65 -8.22
N ASP A 66 -1.72 -1.05 -8.25
CA ASP A 66 -2.47 -1.25 -9.49
C ASP A 66 -2.62 0.06 -10.28
N ALA A 67 -3.02 1.14 -9.60
CA ALA A 67 -3.17 2.45 -10.24
C ALA A 67 -1.84 2.99 -10.79
N LEU A 68 -0.73 2.77 -10.08
CA LEU A 68 0.60 3.13 -10.57
C LEU A 68 1.02 2.26 -11.74
N LEU A 69 0.75 0.96 -11.71
CA LEU A 69 1.09 0.02 -12.79
C LEU A 69 0.44 0.45 -14.11
N GLU A 70 -0.83 0.86 -14.06
CA GLU A 70 -1.57 1.30 -15.25
C GLU A 70 -1.04 2.62 -15.84
N ARG A 71 -0.55 3.55 -15.01
CA ARG A 71 -0.22 4.92 -15.43
C ARG A 71 1.27 5.22 -15.58
N TYR A 72 2.11 4.63 -14.72
CA TYR A 72 3.53 4.96 -14.60
C TYR A 72 4.44 3.72 -14.65
N GLY A 73 3.90 2.56 -14.29
CA GLY A 73 4.62 1.28 -14.26
C GLY A 73 4.79 0.72 -12.85
N ARG A 74 5.69 -0.26 -12.73
CA ARG A 74 5.82 -1.10 -11.53
C ARG A 74 6.30 -0.32 -10.31
N TRP A 75 5.59 -0.47 -9.20
CA TRP A 75 5.98 0.07 -7.91
C TRP A 75 5.52 -0.87 -6.76
N PRO A 76 6.25 -0.94 -5.63
CA PRO A 76 7.65 -0.52 -5.48
C PRO A 76 8.57 -1.54 -6.15
N LEU A 77 9.64 -1.09 -6.79
CA LEU A 77 10.62 -2.01 -7.38
C LEU A 77 11.36 -2.78 -6.29
N CYS A 78 11.57 -4.07 -6.54
CA CYS A 78 12.27 -4.97 -5.63
C CYS A 78 13.76 -4.56 -5.47
N PRO A 79 14.23 -4.23 -4.25
CA PRO A 79 15.64 -3.91 -4.03
C PRO A 79 16.52 -5.16 -3.88
N VAL A 80 15.93 -6.34 -3.68
CA VAL A 80 16.65 -7.60 -3.41
C VAL A 80 17.18 -8.23 -4.69
N CYS A 81 16.37 -8.24 -5.75
CA CYS A 81 16.74 -8.85 -7.02
C CYS A 81 17.45 -7.84 -7.92
N THR A 82 18.76 -7.67 -7.72
CA THR A 82 19.57 -6.69 -8.48
C THR A 82 20.02 -7.18 -9.86
N SER A 83 19.68 -8.42 -10.23
CA SER A 83 20.00 -9.00 -11.53
C SER A 83 18.73 -9.45 -12.27
N GLY A 84 18.66 -9.14 -13.56
CA GLY A 84 17.51 -9.43 -14.41
C GLY A 84 16.55 -8.24 -14.56
N GLU A 85 15.35 -8.51 -15.07
CA GLU A 85 14.33 -7.49 -15.28
C GLU A 85 13.76 -6.99 -13.94
N PRO A 86 13.63 -5.65 -13.75
CA PRO A 86 12.99 -5.08 -12.58
C PRO A 86 11.55 -5.58 -12.42
N HIS A 87 11.19 -5.95 -11.19
CA HIS A 87 9.84 -6.37 -10.85
C HIS A 87 9.35 -5.67 -9.58
N ALA A 88 8.04 -5.62 -9.40
CA ALA A 88 7.44 -5.06 -8.20
C ALA A 88 7.58 -6.04 -7.02
N LEU A 89 7.50 -5.51 -5.80
CA LEU A 89 7.17 -6.28 -4.61
C LEU A 89 5.67 -6.54 -4.56
N ASP A 90 5.27 -7.63 -3.93
CA ASP A 90 3.89 -7.98 -3.65
C ASP A 90 3.51 -7.54 -2.22
N VAL A 91 2.23 -7.32 -1.96
CA VAL A 91 1.72 -7.11 -0.60
C VAL A 91 1.21 -8.44 -0.06
N GLU A 92 1.75 -8.90 1.07
CA GLU A 92 1.36 -10.14 1.72
C GLU A 92 0.99 -9.89 3.20
N PRO A 93 -0.09 -10.51 3.72
CA PRO A 93 -1.06 -11.32 2.98
C PRO A 93 -1.87 -10.48 1.97
N GLU A 94 -2.26 -11.08 0.83
CA GLU A 94 -3.12 -10.45 -0.18
C GLU A 94 -4.42 -9.88 0.44
N LEU A 95 -5.02 -10.63 1.37
CA LEU A 95 -6.13 -10.18 2.20
C LEU A 95 -5.90 -10.61 3.66
N GLY A 96 -5.52 -9.66 4.51
CA GLY A 96 -5.33 -9.91 5.93
C GLY A 96 -4.66 -8.75 6.67
N PRO A 97 -4.49 -8.87 7.99
CA PRO A 97 -3.83 -7.86 8.80
C PRO A 97 -2.31 -7.95 8.65
N ASP A 98 -1.60 -6.95 9.19
CA ASP A 98 -0.12 -6.89 9.24
C ASP A 98 0.54 -7.03 7.85
N PRO A 99 0.23 -6.13 6.90
CA PRO A 99 0.70 -6.24 5.52
C PRO A 99 2.18 -5.92 5.38
N HIS A 100 2.85 -6.69 4.53
CA HIS A 100 4.29 -6.60 4.26
C HIS A 100 4.56 -6.57 2.76
N TRP A 101 5.59 -5.80 2.37
CA TRP A 101 6.20 -5.89 1.06
C TRP A 101 7.07 -7.13 0.97
N VAL A 102 6.76 -8.02 0.03
CA VAL A 102 7.45 -9.30 -0.17
C VAL A 102 8.01 -9.37 -1.58
N CYS A 103 9.21 -9.94 -1.70
CA CYS A 103 9.73 -10.33 -3.00
C CYS A 103 9.32 -11.78 -3.27
N GLY A 104 8.24 -12.00 -4.03
CA GLY A 104 7.77 -13.35 -4.37
C GLY A 104 8.83 -14.22 -5.06
N LYS A 105 9.70 -13.61 -5.88
CA LYS A 105 10.80 -14.31 -6.58
C LYS A 105 11.87 -14.84 -5.63
N ALA A 106 12.24 -14.08 -4.60
CA ALA A 106 13.27 -14.47 -3.64
C ALA A 106 12.70 -15.17 -2.40
N GLY A 107 11.39 -15.11 -2.18
CA GLY A 107 10.72 -15.70 -1.01
C GLY A 107 11.08 -14.98 0.29
N VAL A 108 11.30 -13.66 0.25
CA VAL A 108 11.71 -12.87 1.41
C VAL A 108 10.79 -11.67 1.66
N VAL A 109 10.53 -11.41 2.94
CA VAL A 109 9.93 -10.15 3.39
C VAL A 109 10.98 -9.04 3.27
N VAL A 110 10.62 -7.94 2.63
CA VAL A 110 11.48 -6.76 2.47
C VAL A 110 11.27 -5.77 3.61
N ALA A 111 10.02 -5.43 3.90
CA ALA A 111 9.62 -4.52 4.97
C ALA A 111 8.11 -4.63 5.27
N PRO A 112 7.63 -4.21 6.45
CA PRO A 112 6.20 -3.91 6.62
C PRO A 112 5.79 -2.76 5.70
N VAL A 113 4.49 -2.66 5.37
CA VAL A 113 3.95 -1.46 4.69
C VAL A 113 4.18 -0.23 5.58
N GLY A 114 4.69 0.85 4.97
CA GLY A 114 5.22 2.06 5.61
C GLY A 114 6.67 1.97 6.07
N GLY A 115 7.33 0.83 5.87
CA GLY A 115 8.68 0.54 6.32
C GLY A 115 9.77 0.57 5.24
N LEU A 116 9.45 0.92 3.99
CA LEU A 116 10.46 1.03 2.93
C LEU A 116 11.48 2.14 3.23
N ARG A 117 12.69 1.95 2.72
CA ARG A 117 13.83 2.88 2.86
C ARG A 117 14.52 3.10 1.53
#